data_AF-A0A0N4YF55-F1
#
_entry.id   AF-A0A0N4YF55-F1
#
_cell.length_a   1.000
_cell.length_b   1.000
_cell.length_c   1.000
_cell.angle_alpha   90.00
_cell.angle_beta   90.00
_cell.angle_gamma   90.00
#
_symmetry.space_group_name_H-M   'P 1'
#
loop_
_entity.id
_entity.type
_entity.pdbx_description
1 polymer ?
#
loop_
_entity_poly.entity_id
_entity_poly.type
_entity_poly.pdbx_seq_one_letter_code
_entity_poly.pdbx_strand_id
1 'polypeptide(L)'
;MQFFVLAAFVFAYASAYPNNCYDTVGTTQCSLHKAKGHCQTEVDQMQRMCPWTCGYCDRTCGDELPTSQCQNVRKNNICGKPTEINYYKKYCAMSCFWCEYKKRCYDRLEAVPNLCANYKAQGECKKDPSYMLEVCAKTCGFC
;
A
#
# COMPACT_ATOMS: atom_id res chain seq x y z
N MET A 1 47.58 -7.08 -12.74
CA MET A 1 46.34 -6.92 -13.55
C MET A 1 45.18 -7.23 -12.63
N GLN A 2 44.52 -6.19 -12.16
CA GLN A 2 43.53 -6.23 -11.10
C GLN A 2 42.17 -6.00 -11.75
N PHE A 3 41.29 -6.99 -11.74
CA PHE A 3 39.89 -6.80 -12.11
C PHE A 3 39.00 -7.18 -10.93
N PHE A 4 38.40 -6.13 -10.40
CA PHE A 4 37.58 -6.08 -9.21
C PHE A 4 36.29 -6.86 -9.40
N VAL A 5 35.97 -7.66 -8.39
CA VAL A 5 34.65 -8.17 -8.08
C VAL A 5 33.73 -6.97 -7.85
N LEU A 6 32.79 -6.70 -8.75
CA LEU A 6 31.73 -5.72 -8.52
C LEU A 6 30.46 -6.47 -8.13
N ALA A 7 30.20 -6.37 -6.82
CA ALA A 7 29.02 -6.83 -6.13
C ALA A 7 27.74 -6.45 -6.88
N ALA A 8 26.84 -7.43 -7.01
CA ALA A 8 25.45 -7.19 -7.31
C ALA A 8 24.88 -6.28 -6.22
N PHE A 9 24.81 -4.98 -6.51
CA PHE A 9 23.96 -4.05 -5.77
C PHE A 9 22.52 -4.46 -6.05
N VAL A 10 22.01 -5.36 -5.20
CA VAL A 10 20.57 -5.51 -5.00
C VAL A 10 20.12 -4.17 -4.44
N PHE A 11 19.68 -3.27 -5.31
CA PHE A 11 18.83 -2.17 -4.90
C PHE A 11 17.54 -2.81 -4.41
N ALA A 12 17.52 -3.18 -3.13
CA ALA A 12 16.30 -3.29 -2.38
C ALA A 12 15.71 -1.88 -2.36
N TYR A 13 14.96 -1.53 -3.41
CA TYR A 13 13.98 -0.46 -3.35
C TYR A 13 12.93 -0.95 -2.36
N ALA A 14 13.23 -0.82 -1.06
CA ALA A 14 12.23 -0.79 -0.03
C ALA A 14 11.31 0.36 -0.44
N SER A 15 10.22 0.01 -1.11
CA SER A 15 9.13 0.92 -1.36
C SER A 15 8.53 1.16 0.01
N ALA A 16 9.09 2.15 0.71
CA ALA A 16 8.60 2.65 1.96
C ALA A 16 7.27 3.34 1.66
N TYR A 17 6.21 2.53 1.59
CA TYR A 17 4.87 3.05 1.58
C TYR A 17 4.64 3.71 2.94
N PRO A 18 4.11 4.94 3.00
CA PRO A 18 3.78 5.55 4.26
C PRO A 18 2.80 4.62 4.99
N ASN A 19 3.16 4.22 6.20
CA ASN A 19 2.40 3.28 7.04
C ASN A 19 1.02 3.82 7.44
N ASN A 20 0.71 5.07 7.06
CA ASN A 20 -0.47 5.80 7.44
C ASN A 20 -1.21 6.23 6.15
N CYS A 21 -2.42 5.70 5.98
CA CYS A 21 -3.27 5.97 4.83
C CYS A 21 -3.98 7.33 4.97
N TYR A 22 -3.31 8.42 4.64
CA TYR A 22 -3.92 9.75 4.58
C TYR A 22 -3.51 10.49 3.31
N ASP A 23 -4.37 11.42 2.89
CA ASP A 23 -4.04 12.32 1.80
C ASP A 23 -2.99 13.34 2.27
N THR A 24 -1.90 13.45 1.53
CA THR A 24 -0.79 14.36 1.87
C THR A 24 -1.01 15.77 1.32
N VAL A 25 -2.01 15.94 0.44
CA VAL A 25 -2.51 17.24 -0.01
C VAL A 25 -3.94 17.49 0.51
N GLY A 26 -4.43 18.73 0.40
CA GLY A 26 -5.75 19.09 0.92
C GLY A 26 -6.90 18.25 0.33
N THR A 27 -7.86 17.86 1.16
CA THR A 27 -9.00 16.99 0.80
C THR A 27 -9.82 17.52 -0.38
N THR A 28 -9.95 18.84 -0.53
CA THR A 28 -10.61 19.48 -1.68
C THR A 28 -9.87 19.22 -2.98
N GLN A 29 -8.53 19.26 -2.96
CA GLN A 29 -7.71 18.97 -4.15
C GLN A 29 -7.84 17.51 -4.54
N CYS A 30 -7.73 16.60 -3.56
CA CYS A 30 -7.92 15.17 -3.83
C CYS A 30 -9.31 14.84 -4.37
N SER A 31 -10.36 15.49 -3.84
CA SER A 31 -11.73 15.32 -4.34
C SER A 31 -11.88 15.78 -5.78
N LEU A 32 -11.23 16.90 -6.15
CA LEU A 32 -11.21 17.39 -7.52
C LEU A 32 -10.47 16.43 -8.45
N HIS A 33 -9.29 15.95 -8.07
CA HIS A 33 -8.52 14.97 -8.84
C HIS A 33 -9.28 13.66 -9.05
N LYS A 34 -9.96 13.19 -7.99
CA LYS A 34 -10.86 12.03 -8.08
C LYS A 34 -12.00 12.27 -9.06
N ALA A 35 -12.66 13.42 -8.99
CA ALA A 35 -13.75 13.77 -9.91
C ALA A 35 -13.28 13.86 -11.37
N LYS A 36 -12.02 14.22 -11.61
CA LYS A 36 -11.40 14.25 -12.94
C LYS A 36 -10.90 12.89 -13.44
N GLY A 37 -11.00 11.82 -12.66
CA GLY A 37 -10.53 10.48 -13.03
C GLY A 37 -9.02 10.25 -12.86
N HIS A 38 -8.32 11.13 -12.14
CA HIS A 38 -6.87 10.98 -11.92
C HIS A 38 -6.53 9.78 -11.04
N CYS A 39 -7.50 9.29 -10.25
CA CYS A 39 -7.37 8.04 -9.49
C CYS A 39 -7.33 6.78 -10.38
N GLN A 40 -7.43 6.93 -11.69
CA GLN A 40 -7.23 5.86 -12.65
C GLN A 40 -6.06 6.25 -13.55
N THR A 41 -6.05 7.46 -14.07
CA THR A 41 -5.04 7.86 -15.07
C THR A 41 -3.67 8.26 -14.51
N GLU A 42 -3.57 8.62 -13.23
CA GLU A 42 -2.34 9.13 -12.59
C GLU A 42 -2.03 8.37 -11.28
N VAL A 43 -2.15 7.03 -11.33
CA VAL A 43 -2.13 6.15 -10.16
C VAL A 43 -0.95 6.40 -9.22
N ASP A 44 0.28 6.39 -9.72
CA ASP A 44 1.49 6.57 -8.90
C ASP A 44 1.53 7.93 -8.19
N GLN A 45 1.03 8.97 -8.84
CA GLN A 45 0.99 10.31 -8.27
C GLN A 45 -0.12 10.42 -7.23
N MET A 46 -1.32 9.96 -7.57
CA MET A 46 -2.46 9.94 -6.67
C MET A 46 -2.23 9.00 -5.47
N GLN A 47 -1.40 7.98 -5.59
CA GLN A 47 -1.04 7.10 -4.49
C GLN A 47 -0.12 7.77 -3.46
N ARG A 48 0.69 8.73 -3.87
CA ARG A 48 1.50 9.52 -2.92
C ARG A 48 0.72 10.69 -2.33
N MET A 49 -0.15 11.30 -3.13
CA MET A 49 -0.83 12.54 -2.76
C MET A 49 -2.20 12.32 -2.12
N CYS A 50 -2.98 11.39 -2.66
CA CYS A 50 -4.38 11.17 -2.33
C CYS A 50 -4.76 9.68 -2.13
N PRO A 51 -3.94 8.86 -1.43
CA PRO A 51 -4.18 7.43 -1.38
C PRO A 51 -5.46 7.05 -0.65
N TRP A 52 -5.96 7.89 0.26
CA TRP A 52 -7.23 7.65 0.91
C TRP A 52 -8.40 8.09 0.03
N THR A 53 -8.38 9.31 -0.51
CA THR A 53 -9.47 9.80 -1.36
C THR A 53 -9.66 8.91 -2.59
N CYS A 54 -8.57 8.45 -3.20
CA CYS A 54 -8.61 7.50 -4.33
C CYS A 54 -8.90 6.05 -3.92
N GLY A 55 -8.96 5.73 -2.63
CA GLY A 55 -9.29 4.40 -2.13
C GLY A 55 -8.20 3.35 -2.34
N TYR A 56 -6.95 3.77 -2.50
CA TYR A 56 -5.79 2.88 -2.65
C TYR A 56 -5.33 2.26 -1.33
N CYS A 57 -5.81 2.78 -0.21
CA CYS A 57 -5.58 2.25 1.12
C CYS A 57 -6.80 2.51 2.01
N ASP A 58 -6.83 1.85 3.16
CA ASP A 58 -7.85 2.03 4.19
C ASP A 58 -7.24 2.76 5.39
N ARG A 59 -7.88 3.86 5.85
CA ARG A 59 -7.48 4.63 7.05
C ARG A 59 -7.48 3.82 8.33
N THR A 60 -8.18 2.69 8.33
CA THR A 60 -8.44 1.91 9.53
C THR A 60 -7.27 1.02 9.95
N CYS A 61 -6.17 1.00 9.18
CA CYS A 61 -5.02 0.14 9.46
C CYS A 61 -3.71 0.92 9.53
N GLY A 62 -3.33 1.32 10.74
CA GLY A 62 -2.07 2.00 11.05
C GLY A 62 -1.86 2.13 12.55
N ASP A 63 -0.66 2.55 12.95
CA ASP A 63 -0.38 2.98 14.32
C ASP A 63 -0.34 4.52 14.35
N GLU A 64 -1.11 5.14 15.23
CA GLU A 64 -1.12 6.59 15.44
C GLU A 64 -0.18 6.99 16.59
N LEU A 65 0.09 6.07 17.52
CA LEU A 65 1.02 6.30 18.63
C LEU A 65 2.47 5.96 18.24
N PRO A 66 3.47 6.47 18.99
CA PRO A 66 4.88 6.13 18.76
C PRO A 66 5.10 4.61 18.73
N THR A 67 5.91 4.14 17.78
CA THR A 67 6.21 2.71 17.60
C THR A 67 6.64 2.03 18.89
N SER A 68 7.45 2.70 19.73
CA SER A 68 7.89 2.16 21.02
C SER A 68 6.71 1.87 21.97
N GLN A 69 5.69 2.72 21.98
CA GLN A 69 4.50 2.54 22.80
C GLN A 69 3.64 1.39 22.28
N CYS A 70 3.38 1.35 20.97
CA CYS A 70 2.62 0.26 20.37
C CYS A 70 3.33 -1.11 20.48
N GLN A 71 4.66 -1.13 20.40
CA GLN A 71 5.46 -2.32 20.70
C GLN A 71 5.36 -2.75 22.17
N ASN A 72 5.37 -1.80 23.10
CA ASN A 72 5.24 -2.11 24.53
C ASN A 72 3.88 -2.70 24.86
N VAL A 73 2.78 -2.16 24.34
CA VAL A 73 1.43 -2.68 24.61
C VAL A 73 1.23 -4.06 24.01
N ARG A 74 1.84 -4.31 22.85
CA ARG A 74 1.91 -5.65 22.25
C ARG A 74 2.73 -6.61 23.11
N LYS A 75 3.96 -6.26 23.49
CA LYS A 75 4.85 -7.11 24.31
C LYS A 75 4.24 -7.46 25.66
N ASN A 76 3.47 -6.55 26.24
CA ASN A 76 2.81 -6.74 27.54
C ASN A 76 1.39 -7.34 27.43
N ASN A 77 0.98 -7.84 26.25
CA ASN A 77 -0.35 -8.42 26.00
C ASN A 77 -1.52 -7.49 26.39
N ILE A 78 -1.36 -6.18 26.20
CA ILE A 78 -2.37 -5.18 26.57
C ILE A 78 -3.42 -5.03 25.48
N CYS A 79 -3.09 -5.32 24.21
CA CYS A 79 -4.02 -5.25 23.08
C CYS A 79 -5.38 -5.90 23.43
N GLY A 80 -5.42 -7.16 23.87
CA GLY A 80 -6.68 -7.84 24.18
C GLY A 80 -7.41 -7.42 25.46
N LYS A 81 -6.91 -6.47 26.26
CA LYS A 81 -7.49 -6.17 27.58
C LYS A 81 -8.83 -5.44 27.45
N PRO A 82 -9.92 -5.89 28.11
CA PRO A 82 -11.26 -5.31 27.94
C PRO A 82 -11.37 -3.81 28.17
N THR A 83 -10.58 -3.25 29.10
CA THR A 83 -10.59 -1.82 29.42
C THR A 83 -9.84 -0.98 28.39
N GLU A 84 -8.85 -1.57 27.71
CA GLU A 84 -7.92 -0.86 26.82
C GLU A 84 -8.16 -1.18 25.34
N ILE A 85 -8.99 -2.19 25.05
CA ILE A 85 -9.18 -2.75 23.71
C ILE A 85 -9.58 -1.67 22.72
N ASN A 86 -10.55 -0.80 23.05
CA ASN A 86 -11.01 0.24 22.14
C ASN A 86 -9.93 1.31 21.88
N TYR A 87 -9.14 1.63 22.89
CA TYR A 87 -8.07 2.62 22.77
C TYR A 87 -6.97 2.10 21.85
N TYR A 88 -6.38 0.94 22.15
CA TYR A 88 -5.31 0.39 21.31
C TYR A 88 -5.81 -0.11 19.96
N LYS A 89 -7.09 -0.46 19.83
CA LYS A 89 -7.68 -0.86 18.55
C LYS A 89 -7.79 0.32 17.60
N LYS A 90 -7.91 1.52 18.13
CA LYS A 90 -7.84 2.76 17.36
C LYS A 90 -6.40 3.18 17.08
N TYR A 91 -5.55 3.19 18.11
CA TYR A 91 -4.27 3.87 18.07
C TYR A 91 -3.05 2.99 17.76
N CYS A 92 -3.18 1.67 17.91
CA CYS A 92 -2.13 0.68 17.65
C CYS A 92 -2.66 -0.51 16.84
N ALA A 93 -3.61 -0.25 15.92
CA ALA A 93 -4.32 -1.30 15.18
C ALA A 93 -3.36 -2.24 14.42
N MET A 94 -2.28 -1.68 13.86
CA MET A 94 -1.25 -2.42 13.12
C MET A 94 -0.38 -3.25 14.07
N SER A 95 0.17 -2.63 15.12
CA SER A 95 1.01 -3.32 16.10
C SER A 95 0.27 -4.42 16.86
N CYS A 96 -1.03 -4.23 17.12
CA CYS A 96 -1.89 -5.22 17.77
C CYS A 96 -2.54 -6.22 16.80
N PHE A 97 -2.20 -6.17 15.49
CA PHE A 97 -2.71 -7.06 14.45
C PHE A 97 -4.25 -7.13 14.34
N TRP A 98 -4.93 -6.02 14.62
CA TRP A 98 -6.38 -5.94 14.46
C TRP A 98 -6.82 -5.41 13.11
N CYS A 99 -5.87 -5.12 12.24
CA CYS A 99 -6.15 -4.70 10.90
C CYS A 99 -5.40 -5.56 9.89
N GLU A 100 -6.11 -5.94 8.83
CA GLU A 100 -5.52 -6.50 7.63
C GLU A 100 -5.29 -5.35 6.67
N TYR A 101 -4.05 -5.21 6.18
CA TYR A 101 -3.75 -4.22 5.16
C TYR A 101 -4.55 -4.57 3.91
N LYS A 102 -5.56 -3.77 3.57
CA LYS A 102 -6.25 -3.92 2.28
C LYS A 102 -5.22 -3.71 1.18
N LYS A 103 -4.86 -4.82 0.55
CA LYS A 103 -3.89 -4.87 -0.53
C LYS A 103 -4.38 -3.97 -1.65
N ARG A 104 -3.46 -3.22 -2.24
CA ARG A 104 -3.74 -2.26 -3.30
C ARG A 104 -4.47 -2.94 -4.45
N CYS A 105 -5.62 -2.37 -4.82
CA CYS A 105 -6.46 -2.93 -5.86
C CYS A 105 -6.59 -2.00 -7.06
N TYR A 106 -5.51 -1.90 -7.83
CA TYR A 106 -5.46 -1.15 -9.07
C TYR A 106 -4.31 -1.69 -9.93
N ASP A 107 -4.27 -1.27 -11.19
CA ASP A 107 -3.18 -1.57 -12.10
C ASP A 107 -2.21 -0.38 -12.14
N ARG A 108 -0.92 -0.61 -11.88
CA ARG A 108 0.08 0.45 -11.68
C ARG A 108 0.55 1.08 -12.99
N LEU A 109 0.69 0.29 -14.06
CA LEU A 109 1.31 0.71 -15.31
C LEU A 109 0.30 1.20 -16.36
N GLU A 110 -0.55 2.18 -15.99
CA GLU A 110 -1.52 2.77 -16.93
C GLU A 110 -0.89 3.71 -17.97
N ALA A 111 0.39 4.07 -17.84
CA ALA A 111 1.11 4.85 -18.86
C ALA A 111 1.20 4.13 -20.23
N VAL A 112 0.90 2.82 -20.27
CA VAL A 112 0.73 2.05 -21.50
C VAL A 112 -0.71 1.51 -21.56
N PRO A 113 -1.58 2.12 -22.38
CA PRO A 113 -2.94 1.64 -22.56
C PRO A 113 -2.97 0.15 -22.91
N ASN A 114 -3.89 -0.59 -22.29
CA ASN A 114 -4.11 -2.03 -22.50
C ASN A 114 -2.96 -2.97 -22.07
N LEU A 115 -1.90 -2.50 -21.42
CA LEU A 115 -0.78 -3.36 -21.03
C LEU A 115 -1.23 -4.52 -20.14
N CYS A 116 -2.00 -4.24 -19.08
CA CYS A 116 -2.52 -5.28 -18.21
C CYS A 116 -3.51 -6.22 -18.92
N ALA A 117 -4.32 -5.71 -19.85
CA ALA A 117 -5.20 -6.54 -20.67
C ALA A 117 -4.39 -7.50 -21.55
N ASN A 118 -3.29 -7.03 -22.14
CA ASN A 118 -2.38 -7.85 -22.94
C ASN A 118 -1.68 -8.91 -22.09
N TYR A 119 -1.15 -8.55 -20.91
CA TYR A 119 -0.56 -9.50 -19.98
C TYR A 119 -1.56 -10.57 -19.53
N LYS A 120 -2.80 -10.18 -19.23
CA LYS A 120 -3.86 -11.14 -18.92
C LYS A 120 -4.14 -12.09 -20.07
N ALA A 121 -4.25 -11.57 -21.30
CA ALA A 121 -4.47 -12.38 -22.50
C ALA A 121 -3.29 -13.35 -22.76
N GLN A 122 -2.07 -12.95 -22.43
CA GLN A 122 -0.86 -13.78 -22.52
C GLN A 122 -0.70 -14.79 -21.37
N GLY A 123 -1.61 -14.76 -20.38
CA GLY A 123 -1.61 -15.67 -19.25
C GLY A 123 -0.61 -15.30 -18.14
N GLU A 124 -0.09 -14.07 -18.13
CA GLU A 124 0.91 -13.63 -17.15
C GLU A 124 0.39 -13.67 -15.71
N CYS A 125 -0.92 -13.47 -15.51
CA CYS A 125 -1.55 -13.61 -14.19
C CYS A 125 -1.31 -14.99 -13.54
N LYS A 126 -1.02 -16.03 -14.34
CA LYS A 126 -0.69 -17.38 -13.84
C LYS A 126 0.81 -17.67 -13.88
N LYS A 127 1.53 -17.13 -14.87
CA LYS A 127 2.96 -17.37 -15.06
C LYS A 127 3.82 -16.64 -14.03
N ASP A 128 3.51 -15.38 -13.76
CA ASP A 128 4.20 -14.56 -12.78
C ASP A 128 3.19 -13.78 -11.91
N PRO A 129 2.50 -14.49 -11.00
CA PRO A 129 1.48 -13.88 -10.15
C PRO A 129 2.07 -12.83 -9.20
N SER A 130 3.35 -12.97 -8.82
CA SER A 130 4.03 -12.01 -7.93
C SER A 130 4.24 -10.66 -8.63
N TYR A 131 4.76 -10.66 -9.87
CA TYR A 131 4.91 -9.43 -10.65
C TYR A 131 3.55 -8.84 -11.03
N MET A 132 2.60 -9.68 -11.46
CA MET A 132 1.26 -9.23 -11.81
C MET A 132 0.48 -8.66 -10.63
N LEU A 133 0.76 -9.11 -9.41
CA LEU A 133 0.20 -8.53 -8.20
C LEU A 133 0.71 -7.11 -7.91
N GLU A 134 1.93 -6.78 -8.32
CA GLU A 134 2.46 -5.43 -8.14
C GLU A 134 2.02 -4.44 -9.24
N VAL A 135 1.71 -4.98 -10.41
CA VAL A 135 1.56 -4.22 -11.66
C VAL A 135 0.14 -4.23 -12.21
N CYS A 136 -0.55 -5.37 -12.17
CA CYS A 136 -1.86 -5.60 -12.78
C CYS A 136 -2.84 -6.29 -11.81
N ALA A 137 -2.81 -5.90 -10.53
CA ALA A 137 -3.55 -6.58 -9.46
C ALA A 137 -5.05 -6.67 -9.75
N LYS A 138 -5.63 -5.57 -10.25
CA LYS A 138 -7.06 -5.47 -10.56
C LYS A 138 -7.40 -6.24 -11.82
N THR A 139 -6.64 -6.08 -12.90
CA THR A 139 -6.89 -6.83 -14.14
C THR A 139 -6.77 -8.35 -13.93
N CYS A 140 -5.80 -8.78 -13.13
CA CYS A 140 -5.60 -10.20 -12.81
C CYS A 140 -6.56 -10.77 -11.75
N GLY A 141 -7.34 -9.92 -11.06
CA GLY A 141 -8.31 -10.37 -10.05
C GLY A 141 -7.68 -10.87 -8.76
N PHE A 142 -6.49 -10.35 -8.39
CA PHE A 142 -5.87 -10.63 -7.09
C PHE A 142 -6.48 -9.83 -5.94
N CYS A 143 -7.37 -8.94 -6.31
CA CYS A 143 -8.32 -8.15 -5.58
C CYS A 143 -9.52 -7.95 -6.54
#